data_AF-A0A6N7WU19-F1
#
_entry.id   AF-A0A6N7WU19-F1
#
_cell.length_a   1.000
_cell.length_b   1.000
_cell.length_c   1.000
_cell.angle_alpha   90.00
_cell.angle_beta   90.00
_cell.angle_gamma   90.00
#
_symmetry.space_group_name_H-M   'P 1'
#
loop_
_entity.id
_entity.type
_entity.pdbx_description
1 polymer ?
#
loop_
_entity_poly.entity_id
_entity_poly.type
_entity_poly.pdbx_seq_one_letter_code
_entity_poly.pdbx_strand_id
1 'polypeptide(L)'
;MSIEDDYIEKALKAIRSGDSAKIDATAREIVGAFSSAIPHLANYRGSRLVGSGPDRHTQSDLRKLVGKLKVLREDRDRELYGPYGLETICEHINFLEDVLTSGIEGEELSKAYARIDSIYFEEYDSYSCGLSCEAYSPYEPCSDQTILRIEKLKCIRDKEMRQLRVAENQKTYVNMRQETTNSNSLESSVTVDIATTVSQIDSLPESSLGDNDKTLLKGMVADLAEKDGKKRETKLKKLLGWLSTKGTDVFIVVMPYILKIIESQMGK
;
A
#
# COMPACT_ATOMS: atom_id res chain seq x y z
N MET A 1 -3.35 -0.78 3.81
CA MET A 1 -2.30 -1.78 4.17
C MET A 1 -2.77 -3.13 3.69
N SER A 2 -1.90 -3.95 3.10
CA SER A 2 -2.32 -5.19 2.44
C SER A 2 -2.63 -6.30 3.45
N ILE A 3 -3.54 -7.23 3.12
CA ILE A 3 -3.83 -8.38 3.99
C ILE A 3 -2.59 -9.22 4.28
N GLU A 4 -1.67 -9.36 3.32
CA GLU A 4 -0.38 -10.04 3.48
C GLU A 4 0.50 -9.33 4.52
N ASP A 5 0.50 -7.99 4.54
CA ASP A 5 1.27 -7.22 5.52
C ASP A 5 0.78 -7.49 6.95
N ASP A 6 -0.54 -7.53 7.14
CA ASP A 6 -1.14 -7.83 8.45
C ASP A 6 -0.73 -9.23 8.95
N TYR A 7 -0.76 -10.23 8.07
CA TYR A 7 -0.38 -11.60 8.41
C TYR A 7 1.13 -11.77 8.58
N ILE A 8 1.95 -11.07 7.79
CA ILE A 8 3.41 -11.04 7.98
C ILE A 8 3.73 -10.41 9.33
N GLU A 9 3.15 -9.26 9.66
CA GLU A 9 3.38 -8.59 10.94
C GLU A 9 2.95 -9.47 12.13
N LYS A 10 1.76 -10.08 12.03
CA LYS A 10 1.26 -11.04 13.03
C LYS A 10 2.20 -12.23 13.19
N ALA A 11 2.68 -12.80 12.10
CA ALA A 11 3.61 -13.93 12.12
C ALA A 11 4.96 -13.54 12.74
N LEU A 12 5.51 -12.38 12.40
CA LEU A 12 6.76 -11.87 12.97
C LEU A 12 6.62 -11.66 14.49
N LYS A 13 5.49 -11.09 14.94
CA LYS A 13 5.16 -10.96 16.37
C LYS A 13 5.12 -12.32 17.06
N ALA A 14 4.46 -13.32 16.46
CA ALA A 14 4.39 -14.67 17.01
C ALA A 14 5.77 -15.34 17.07
N ILE A 15 6.59 -15.25 16.00
CA ILE A 15 7.95 -15.79 15.94
C ILE A 15 8.81 -15.22 17.06
N ARG A 16 8.79 -13.90 17.29
CA ARG A 16 9.59 -13.25 18.34
C ARG A 16 9.13 -13.61 19.75
N SER A 17 7.82 -13.82 19.94
CA SER A 17 7.30 -14.21 21.26
C SER A 17 7.76 -15.59 21.71
N GLY A 18 8.20 -16.46 20.78
CA GLY A 18 8.57 -17.85 21.07
C GLY A 18 7.40 -18.72 21.54
N ASP A 19 6.18 -18.18 21.64
CA ASP A 19 5.00 -18.88 22.14
C ASP A 19 4.52 -19.89 21.11
N SER A 20 4.76 -21.17 21.40
CA SER A 20 4.37 -22.29 20.54
C SER A 20 2.87 -22.33 20.20
N ALA A 21 1.99 -21.84 21.09
CA ALA A 21 0.57 -21.81 20.84
C ALA A 21 0.21 -20.68 19.85
N LYS A 22 0.81 -19.49 20.03
CA LYS A 22 0.65 -18.37 19.06
C LYS A 22 1.24 -18.70 17.70
N ILE A 23 2.38 -19.39 17.66
CA ILE A 23 3.02 -19.84 16.43
C ILE A 23 2.09 -20.80 15.67
N ASP A 24 1.56 -21.82 16.34
CA ASP A 24 0.66 -22.78 15.70
C ASP A 24 -0.65 -22.14 15.24
N ALA A 25 -1.26 -21.30 16.08
CA ALA A 25 -2.48 -20.59 15.73
C ALA A 25 -2.28 -19.69 14.49
N THR A 26 -1.21 -18.88 14.49
CA THR A 26 -0.91 -17.98 13.37
C THR A 26 -0.62 -18.75 12.08
N ALA A 27 0.11 -19.87 12.17
CA ALA A 27 0.38 -20.71 11.01
C ALA A 27 -0.91 -21.28 10.40
N ARG A 28 -1.83 -21.79 11.23
CA ARG A 28 -3.12 -22.32 10.77
C ARG A 28 -3.98 -21.25 10.11
N GLU A 29 -4.02 -20.05 10.70
CA GLU A 29 -4.76 -18.93 10.11
C GLU A 29 -4.21 -18.55 8.73
N ILE A 30 -2.88 -18.46 8.57
CA ILE A 30 -2.26 -18.16 7.27
C ILE A 30 -2.61 -19.24 6.23
N VAL A 31 -2.50 -20.52 6.60
CA VAL A 31 -2.86 -21.63 5.69
C VAL A 31 -4.33 -21.52 5.28
N GLY A 32 -5.22 -21.24 6.23
CA GLY A 32 -6.65 -21.05 5.94
C GLY A 32 -6.90 -19.88 4.98
N ALA A 33 -6.37 -18.70 5.30
CA ALA A 33 -6.59 -17.46 4.56
C ALA A 33 -6.00 -17.47 3.15
N PHE A 34 -4.86 -18.13 2.94
CA PHE A 34 -4.11 -18.07 1.68
C PHE A 34 -4.07 -19.40 0.92
N SER A 35 -4.87 -20.41 1.31
CA SER A 35 -4.91 -21.73 0.68
C SER A 35 -5.22 -21.69 -0.82
N SER A 36 -6.04 -20.72 -1.26
CA SER A 36 -6.41 -20.50 -2.66
C SER A 36 -5.43 -19.59 -3.40
N ALA A 37 -4.78 -18.66 -2.70
CA ALA A 37 -3.88 -17.67 -3.29
C ALA A 37 -2.46 -18.21 -3.51
N ILE A 38 -1.99 -19.12 -2.65
CA ILE A 38 -0.64 -19.68 -2.72
C ILE A 38 -0.72 -21.13 -3.22
N PRO A 39 -0.13 -21.45 -4.38
CA PRO A 39 -0.13 -22.80 -4.93
C PRO A 39 0.40 -23.84 -3.94
N HIS A 40 -0.32 -24.95 -3.84
CA HIS A 40 -0.01 -26.09 -2.96
C HIS A 40 0.08 -25.76 -1.47
N LEU A 41 -0.38 -24.58 -1.01
CA LEU A 41 -0.40 -24.25 0.41
C LEU A 41 -1.37 -25.14 1.19
N ALA A 42 -2.51 -25.50 0.61
CA ALA A 42 -3.44 -26.47 1.20
C ALA A 42 -2.79 -27.85 1.46
N ASN A 43 -1.76 -28.18 0.67
CA ASN A 43 -0.99 -29.43 0.80
C ASN A 43 0.23 -29.27 1.72
N TYR A 44 0.53 -28.04 2.17
CA TYR A 44 1.63 -27.78 3.10
C TYR A 44 1.38 -28.56 4.39
N ARG A 45 2.14 -29.65 4.58
CA ARG A 45 2.00 -30.61 5.68
C ARG A 45 0.58 -31.19 5.87
N GLY A 46 -0.21 -31.35 4.79
CA GLY A 46 -1.47 -32.10 4.79
C GLY A 46 -2.47 -31.73 5.89
N SER A 47 -3.39 -30.81 5.61
CA SER A 47 -4.66 -30.66 6.37
C SER A 47 -4.56 -30.67 7.91
N ARG A 48 -3.53 -30.07 8.52
CA ARG A 48 -3.43 -29.88 9.99
C ARG A 48 -4.37 -28.81 10.56
N LEU A 49 -5.35 -28.38 9.76
CA LEU A 49 -6.30 -27.31 10.09
C LEU A 49 -7.18 -27.67 11.31
N VAL A 50 -7.37 -28.96 11.61
CA VAL A 50 -8.28 -29.44 12.65
C VAL A 50 -7.59 -30.54 13.47
N GLY A 51 -7.02 -30.21 14.63
CA GLY A 51 -6.43 -31.23 15.48
C GLY A 51 -5.62 -30.70 16.66
N SER A 52 -6.02 -31.10 17.87
CA SER A 52 -5.37 -30.82 19.16
C SER A 52 -4.23 -31.81 19.50
N GLY A 53 -3.65 -32.47 18.48
CA GLY A 53 -2.64 -33.51 18.63
C GLY A 53 -1.18 -33.00 18.65
N PRO A 54 -0.18 -33.91 18.72
CA PRO A 54 1.26 -33.60 18.87
C PRO A 54 1.92 -32.91 17.65
N ASP A 55 1.13 -32.47 16.66
CA ASP A 55 1.58 -32.12 15.32
C ASP A 55 1.47 -30.61 15.02
N ARG A 56 1.81 -29.80 16.03
CA ARG A 56 1.80 -28.31 15.96
C ARG A 56 2.81 -27.79 14.94
N HIS A 57 2.48 -26.68 14.30
CA HIS A 57 3.45 -25.93 13.49
C HIS A 57 4.57 -25.40 14.38
N THR A 58 5.79 -25.53 13.88
CA THR A 58 6.98 -25.02 14.54
C THR A 58 7.27 -23.59 14.10
N GLN A 59 8.17 -22.91 14.81
CA GLN A 59 8.68 -21.60 14.38
C GLN A 59 9.32 -21.67 12.98
N SER A 60 9.95 -22.80 12.63
CA SER A 60 10.49 -23.03 11.28
C SER A 60 9.38 -23.10 10.22
N ASP A 61 8.25 -23.73 10.54
CA ASP A 61 7.10 -23.79 9.63
C ASP A 61 6.51 -22.39 9.43
N LEU A 62 6.35 -21.61 10.50
CA LEU A 62 5.85 -20.24 10.41
C LEU A 62 6.80 -19.34 9.60
N ARG A 63 8.13 -19.48 9.75
CA ARG A 63 9.11 -18.77 8.90
C ARG A 63 8.95 -19.12 7.41
N LYS A 64 8.70 -20.39 7.07
CA LYS A 64 8.44 -20.80 5.69
C LYS A 64 7.15 -20.21 5.14
N LEU A 65 6.10 -20.13 5.97
CA LEU A 65 4.85 -19.49 5.60
C LEU A 65 5.03 -17.99 5.37
N VAL A 66 5.79 -17.30 6.23
CA VAL A 66 6.18 -15.89 6.01
C VAL A 66 6.91 -15.72 4.69
N GLY A 67 7.89 -16.59 4.37
CA GLY A 67 8.58 -16.54 3.08
C GLY A 67 7.63 -16.67 1.89
N LYS A 68 6.63 -17.58 1.96
CA LYS A 68 5.61 -17.71 0.91
C LYS A 68 4.72 -16.48 0.78
N LEU A 69 4.31 -15.87 1.90
CA LEU A 69 3.54 -14.63 1.90
C LEU A 69 4.34 -13.47 1.30
N LYS A 70 5.64 -13.38 1.62
CA LYS A 70 6.54 -12.38 1.05
C LYS A 70 6.65 -12.52 -0.47
N VAL A 71 6.82 -13.73 -0.99
CA VAL A 71 6.83 -13.96 -2.45
C VAL A 71 5.51 -13.52 -3.09
N LEU A 72 4.37 -13.88 -2.50
CA LEU A 72 3.06 -13.43 -3.00
C LEU A 72 2.93 -11.90 -2.98
N ARG A 73 3.43 -11.25 -1.92
CA ARG A 73 3.45 -9.79 -1.81
C ARG A 73 4.41 -9.17 -2.81
N GLU A 74 5.58 -9.74 -3.04
CA GLU A 74 6.60 -9.24 -3.98
C GLU A 74 6.07 -9.19 -5.42
N ASP A 75 5.32 -10.20 -5.85
CA ASP A 75 4.69 -10.18 -7.18
C ASP A 75 3.69 -9.03 -7.31
N ARG A 76 2.87 -8.80 -6.27
CA ARG A 76 1.94 -7.66 -6.23
C ARG A 76 2.67 -6.32 -6.14
N ASP A 77 3.69 -6.23 -5.32
CA ASP A 77 4.46 -5.01 -5.11
C ASP A 77 5.18 -4.62 -6.40
N ARG A 78 5.68 -5.60 -7.18
CA ARG A 78 6.25 -5.34 -8.51
C ARG A 78 5.23 -4.75 -9.47
N GLU A 79 4.01 -5.27 -9.49
CA GLU A 79 2.94 -4.71 -10.33
C GLU A 79 2.51 -3.31 -9.87
N LEU A 80 2.44 -3.09 -8.55
CA LEU A 80 1.88 -1.86 -7.97
C LEU A 80 2.90 -0.71 -7.90
N TYR A 81 4.14 -1.02 -7.56
CA TYR A 81 5.20 -0.05 -7.26
C TYR A 81 6.32 -0.04 -8.31
N GLY A 82 6.49 -1.13 -9.08
CA GLY A 82 7.52 -1.25 -10.11
C GLY A 82 7.46 -0.17 -11.20
N PRO A 83 6.29 0.12 -11.80
CA PRO A 83 6.15 1.20 -12.79
C PRO A 83 6.56 2.58 -12.28
N TYR A 84 6.61 2.77 -10.97
CA TYR A 84 6.95 4.03 -10.30
C TYR A 84 8.41 4.07 -9.80
N GLY A 85 9.22 3.04 -10.09
CA GLY A 85 10.62 2.96 -9.65
C GLY A 85 10.79 2.77 -8.14
N LEU A 86 9.76 2.24 -7.48
CA LEU A 86 9.72 2.08 -6.02
C LEU A 86 10.07 0.64 -5.57
N GLU A 87 10.75 -0.12 -6.43
CA GLU A 87 11.17 -1.51 -6.15
C GLU A 87 12.21 -1.55 -5.02
N THR A 88 13.18 -0.64 -5.05
CA THR A 88 14.27 -0.58 -4.05
C THR A 88 13.75 -0.41 -2.62
N ILE A 89 12.73 0.42 -2.40
CA ILE A 89 12.14 0.57 -1.07
C ILE A 89 11.37 -0.67 -0.62
N CYS A 90 10.76 -1.41 -1.55
CA CYS A 90 10.14 -2.70 -1.28
C CYS A 90 11.21 -3.75 -0.88
N GLU A 91 12.33 -3.79 -1.59
CA GLU A 91 13.46 -4.67 -1.26
C GLU A 91 14.03 -4.38 0.13
N HIS A 92 14.15 -3.10 0.50
CA HIS A 92 14.61 -2.71 1.84
C HIS A 92 13.62 -3.08 2.95
N ILE A 93 12.31 -2.96 2.70
CA ILE A 93 11.28 -3.48 3.60
C ILE A 93 11.45 -4.99 3.78
N ASN A 94 11.57 -5.74 2.67
CA ASN A 94 11.74 -7.19 2.71
C ASN A 94 12.99 -7.60 3.49
N PHE A 95 14.11 -6.89 3.27
CA PHE A 95 15.36 -7.11 3.98
C PHE A 95 15.21 -6.94 5.49
N LEU A 96 14.55 -5.87 5.96
CA LEU A 96 14.34 -5.65 7.39
C LEU A 96 13.37 -6.69 8.00
N GLU A 97 12.40 -7.17 7.25
CA GLU A 97 11.58 -8.31 7.70
C GLU A 97 12.39 -9.61 7.79
N ASP A 98 13.36 -9.83 6.90
CA ASP A 98 14.27 -10.97 7.00
C ASP A 98 15.19 -10.87 8.23
N VAL A 99 15.64 -9.67 8.57
CA VAL A 99 16.36 -9.38 9.82
C VAL A 99 15.52 -9.84 11.03
N LEU A 100 14.22 -9.50 11.05
CA LEU A 100 13.29 -9.91 12.12
C LEU A 100 13.07 -11.43 12.20
N THR A 101 13.12 -12.15 11.08
CA THR A 101 12.96 -13.62 11.09
C THR A 101 14.25 -14.36 11.46
N SER A 102 15.39 -13.80 11.08
CA SER A 102 16.72 -14.42 11.21
C SER A 102 17.30 -14.29 12.61
N GLY A 103 16.79 -13.38 13.43
CA GLY A 103 17.31 -13.13 14.78
C GLY A 103 18.67 -12.44 14.76
N ILE A 104 18.91 -11.58 13.77
CA ILE A 104 20.12 -10.75 13.70
C ILE A 104 20.04 -9.69 14.80
N GLU A 105 21.10 -9.60 15.61
CA GLU A 105 21.18 -8.71 16.78
C GLU A 105 22.57 -8.04 16.85
N GLY A 106 22.72 -7.07 17.76
CA GLY A 106 24.01 -6.42 18.04
C GLY A 106 24.62 -5.70 16.83
N GLU A 107 25.93 -5.89 16.63
CA GLU A 107 26.70 -5.19 15.59
C GLU A 107 26.19 -5.49 14.16
N GLU A 108 25.76 -6.72 13.90
CA GLU A 108 25.21 -7.09 12.59
C GLU A 108 23.86 -6.40 12.34
N LEU A 109 23.06 -6.18 13.39
CA LEU A 109 21.85 -5.38 13.30
C LEU A 109 22.16 -3.90 13.04
N SER A 110 23.20 -3.35 13.69
CA SER A 110 23.69 -1.99 13.42
C SER A 110 24.11 -1.82 11.95
N LYS A 111 24.86 -2.78 11.40
CA LYS A 111 25.28 -2.77 9.99
C LYS A 111 24.08 -2.85 9.05
N ALA A 112 23.09 -3.68 9.36
CA ALA A 112 21.86 -3.77 8.61
C ALA A 112 21.12 -2.42 8.59
N TYR A 113 21.06 -1.71 9.72
CA TYR A 113 20.48 -0.37 9.79
C TYR A 113 21.28 0.65 9.00
N ALA A 114 22.60 0.71 9.16
CA ALA A 114 23.45 1.66 8.45
C ALA A 114 23.26 1.59 6.92
N ARG A 115 23.11 0.37 6.38
CA ARG A 115 22.84 0.15 4.95
C ARG A 115 21.56 0.86 4.49
N ILE A 116 20.49 0.77 5.27
CA ILE A 116 19.19 1.39 4.94
C ILE A 116 19.23 2.88 5.24
N ASP A 117 19.70 3.24 6.44
CA ASP A 117 19.68 4.59 6.97
C ASP A 117 20.47 5.56 6.08
N SER A 118 21.59 5.12 5.50
CA SER A 118 22.40 5.93 4.56
C SER A 118 21.64 6.44 3.33
N ILE A 119 20.51 5.83 2.99
CA ILE A 119 19.70 6.19 1.81
C ILE A 119 18.57 7.14 2.19
N TYR A 120 17.96 6.94 3.37
CA TYR A 120 16.70 7.61 3.72
C TYR A 120 16.84 8.74 4.74
N PHE A 121 17.94 8.81 5.50
CA PHE A 121 18.10 9.82 6.56
C PHE A 121 18.11 11.25 6.04
N GLU A 122 18.80 11.49 4.93
CA GLU A 122 18.95 12.83 4.36
C GLU A 122 17.77 13.20 3.45
N GLU A 123 17.18 12.21 2.77
CA GLU A 123 16.11 12.42 1.81
C GLU A 123 14.75 12.65 2.49
N TYR A 124 14.52 12.04 3.67
CA TYR A 124 13.22 12.04 4.33
C TYR A 124 13.31 12.39 5.81
N ASP A 125 12.98 13.64 6.17
CA ASP A 125 12.87 14.08 7.58
C ASP A 125 11.96 13.18 8.43
N SER A 126 10.89 12.66 7.83
CA SER A 126 9.96 11.73 8.50
C SER A 126 10.58 10.37 8.83
N TYR A 127 11.67 9.98 8.14
CA TYR A 127 12.38 8.74 8.41
C TYR A 127 13.17 8.83 9.71
N SER A 128 14.04 9.83 9.84
CA SER A 128 14.98 9.96 10.97
C SER A 128 14.30 10.11 12.34
N CYS A 129 13.11 10.71 12.39
CA CYS A 129 12.40 10.98 13.64
C CYS A 129 12.10 9.71 14.46
N GLY A 130 12.69 9.58 15.66
CA GLY A 130 12.44 8.49 16.60
C GLY A 130 13.25 7.20 16.37
N LEU A 131 14.13 7.17 15.36
CA LEU A 131 15.01 6.04 15.13
C LEU A 131 16.26 6.06 16.02
N SER A 132 16.73 4.86 16.37
CA SER A 132 18.12 4.66 16.81
C SER A 132 19.04 5.04 15.65
N CYS A 133 20.08 5.83 15.90
CA CYS A 133 21.13 6.10 14.91
C CYS A 133 22.46 6.27 15.62
N GLU A 134 23.51 5.81 14.97
CA GLU A 134 24.87 5.74 15.51
C GLU A 134 25.43 7.13 15.87
N ALA A 135 24.92 8.18 15.24
CA ALA A 135 25.39 9.55 15.43
C ALA A 135 24.65 10.36 16.51
N TYR A 136 23.39 10.04 16.86
CA TYR A 136 22.56 10.95 17.67
C TYR A 136 21.55 10.30 18.64
N SER A 137 21.51 8.97 18.80
CA SER A 137 20.41 8.33 19.52
C SER A 137 20.84 7.47 20.72
N PRO A 138 20.15 7.56 21.88
CA PRO A 138 20.40 6.72 23.04
C PRO A 138 19.77 5.32 22.91
N TYR A 139 19.03 5.05 21.82
CA TYR A 139 18.34 3.78 21.63
C TYR A 139 19.25 2.74 21.00
N GLU A 140 19.40 1.59 21.66
CA GLU A 140 20.12 0.45 21.09
C GLU A 140 19.35 -0.17 19.91
N PRO A 141 20.06 -0.71 18.90
CA PRO A 141 19.44 -1.51 17.85
C PRO A 141 18.67 -2.69 18.44
N CYS A 142 17.36 -2.74 18.17
CA CYS A 142 16.50 -3.82 18.65
C CYS A 142 15.36 -4.10 17.65
N SER A 143 14.58 -5.15 17.89
CA SER A 143 13.44 -5.53 17.02
C SER A 143 12.42 -4.39 16.85
N ASP A 144 12.14 -3.62 17.90
CA ASP A 144 11.19 -2.50 17.81
C ASP A 144 11.70 -1.40 16.88
N GLN A 145 13.01 -1.16 16.89
CA GLN A 145 13.67 -0.25 15.96
C GLN A 145 13.69 -0.78 14.52
N THR A 146 13.63 -2.11 14.31
CA THR A 146 13.49 -2.70 12.98
C THR A 146 12.07 -2.48 12.46
N ILE A 147 11.06 -2.71 13.31
CA ILE A 147 9.65 -2.54 12.98
C ILE A 147 9.36 -1.08 12.61
N LEU A 148 9.87 -0.13 13.40
CA LEU A 148 9.68 1.29 13.14
C LEU A 148 10.28 1.71 11.79
N ARG A 149 11.44 1.15 11.41
CA ARG A 149 12.02 1.37 10.07
C ARG A 149 11.12 0.82 8.97
N ILE A 150 10.61 -0.40 9.12
CA ILE A 150 9.67 -1.00 8.15
C ILE A 150 8.43 -0.11 7.97
N GLU A 151 7.80 0.31 9.08
CA GLU A 151 6.61 1.17 9.03
C GLU A 151 6.89 2.51 8.33
N LYS A 152 8.04 3.13 8.62
CA LYS A 152 8.46 4.37 7.97
C LYS A 152 8.70 4.19 6.47
N LEU A 153 9.39 3.12 6.07
CA LEU A 153 9.61 2.82 4.65
C LEU A 153 8.29 2.55 3.92
N LYS A 154 7.35 1.82 4.54
CA LYS A 154 6.01 1.61 3.97
C LYS A 154 5.28 2.93 3.78
N CYS A 155 5.32 3.82 4.77
CA CYS A 155 4.73 5.16 4.68
C CYS A 155 5.34 6.00 3.55
N ILE A 156 6.67 5.99 3.44
CA ILE A 156 7.41 6.70 2.37
C ILE A 156 7.02 6.13 1.00
N ARG A 157 7.13 4.82 0.80
CA ARG A 157 6.77 4.13 -0.44
C ARG A 157 5.37 4.51 -0.91
N ASP A 158 4.41 4.43 0.00
CA ASP A 158 3.01 4.67 -0.30
C ASP A 158 2.72 6.15 -0.60
N LYS A 159 3.45 7.07 0.06
CA LYS A 159 3.38 8.51 -0.20
C LYS A 159 3.97 8.87 -1.56
N GLU A 160 5.15 8.34 -1.89
CA GLU A 160 5.82 8.55 -3.19
C GLU A 160 4.96 8.04 -4.34
N MET A 161 4.44 6.81 -4.23
CA MET A 161 3.55 6.22 -5.23
C MET A 161 2.34 7.13 -5.50
N ARG A 162 1.72 7.66 -4.45
CA ARG A 162 0.58 8.57 -4.59
C ARG A 162 0.96 9.87 -5.30
N GLN A 163 2.11 10.47 -4.95
CA GLN A 163 2.57 11.69 -5.59
C GLN A 163 2.85 11.47 -7.08
N LEU A 164 3.51 10.37 -7.43
CA LEU A 164 3.79 10.00 -8.81
C LEU A 164 2.52 9.74 -9.60
N ARG A 165 1.53 9.03 -9.03
CA ARG A 165 0.23 8.83 -9.66
C ARG A 165 -0.53 10.14 -9.86
N VAL A 166 -0.50 11.06 -8.89
CA VAL A 166 -1.11 12.38 -9.07
C VAL A 166 -0.44 13.13 -10.21
N ALA A 167 0.89 13.14 -10.28
CA ALA A 167 1.63 13.79 -11.36
C ALA A 167 1.35 13.18 -12.74
N GLU A 168 1.30 11.85 -12.84
CA GLU A 168 0.94 11.11 -14.05
C GLU A 168 -0.46 11.47 -14.54
N ASN A 169 -1.43 11.54 -13.63
CA ASN A 169 -2.81 11.88 -13.95
C ASN A 169 -2.96 13.36 -14.36
N GLN A 170 -2.21 14.27 -13.73
CA GLN A 170 -2.15 15.66 -14.17
C GLN A 170 -1.58 15.78 -15.59
N LYS A 171 -0.50 15.04 -15.89
CA LYS A 171 0.10 15.00 -17.22
C LYS A 171 -0.87 14.44 -18.27
N THR A 172 -1.57 13.36 -17.94
CA THR A 172 -2.58 12.74 -18.81
C THR A 172 -3.69 13.72 -19.16
N TYR A 173 -4.22 14.44 -18.15
CA TYR A 173 -5.23 15.47 -18.36
C TYR A 173 -4.72 16.61 -19.29
N VAL A 174 -3.49 17.09 -19.08
CA VAL A 174 -2.89 18.15 -19.92
C VAL A 174 -2.73 17.68 -21.36
N ASN A 175 -2.24 16.46 -21.58
CA ASN A 175 -2.04 15.89 -22.91
C ASN A 175 -3.38 15.68 -23.65
N MET A 176 -4.37 15.08 -23.00
CA MET A 176 -5.70 14.91 -23.60
C MET A 176 -6.30 16.27 -24.01
N ARG A 177 -6.01 17.35 -23.28
CA ARG A 177 -6.60 18.67 -23.57
C ARG A 177 -6.04 19.26 -24.86
N GLN A 178 -4.79 18.99 -25.18
CA GLN A 178 -4.20 19.37 -26.47
C GLN A 178 -4.93 18.65 -27.63
N GLU A 179 -5.32 17.39 -27.43
CA GLU A 179 -6.08 16.62 -28.42
C GLU A 179 -7.52 17.14 -28.60
N THR A 180 -8.22 17.52 -27.52
CA THR A 180 -9.63 17.97 -27.56
C THR A 180 -9.84 19.37 -28.14
N THR A 181 -8.79 20.19 -28.27
CA THR A 181 -8.90 21.52 -28.94
C THR A 181 -9.40 21.43 -30.40
N ASN A 182 -9.59 20.23 -30.95
CA ASN A 182 -10.07 19.94 -32.30
C ASN A 182 -11.49 19.35 -32.41
N SER A 183 -12.26 19.20 -31.32
CA SER A 183 -13.55 18.47 -31.38
C SER A 183 -14.68 19.11 -30.55
N ASN A 184 -15.77 19.52 -31.20
CA ASN A 184 -17.00 20.04 -30.57
C ASN A 184 -18.14 19.01 -30.68
N SER A 185 -18.56 18.39 -29.57
CA SER A 185 -19.91 17.81 -29.33
C SER A 185 -19.86 16.89 -28.09
N LEU A 186 -20.38 17.30 -26.92
CA LEU A 186 -20.15 16.56 -25.66
C LEU A 186 -21.23 16.64 -24.56
N GLU A 187 -22.34 17.36 -24.73
CA GLU A 187 -23.19 17.69 -23.56
C GLU A 187 -24.03 16.52 -22.97
N SER A 188 -24.32 15.44 -23.71
CA SER A 188 -25.26 14.38 -23.26
C SER A 188 -24.61 13.13 -22.65
N SER A 189 -23.39 12.74 -23.03
CA SER A 189 -22.70 11.56 -22.47
C SER A 189 -22.08 11.86 -21.10
N VAL A 190 -21.55 13.08 -20.97
CA VAL A 190 -20.86 13.60 -19.79
C VAL A 190 -21.70 13.54 -18.51
N THR A 191 -23.00 13.85 -18.60
CA THR A 191 -23.89 13.89 -17.43
C THR A 191 -24.17 12.48 -16.87
N VAL A 192 -24.20 11.48 -17.75
CA VAL A 192 -24.46 10.07 -17.39
C VAL A 192 -23.25 9.46 -16.67
N ASP A 193 -22.03 9.79 -17.10
CA ASP A 193 -20.81 9.24 -16.49
C ASP A 193 -20.50 9.84 -15.11
N ILE A 194 -20.80 11.13 -14.87
CA ILE A 194 -20.64 11.74 -13.54
C ILE A 194 -21.64 11.13 -12.54
N ALA A 195 -22.92 10.99 -12.92
CA ALA A 195 -23.93 10.41 -12.03
C ALA A 195 -23.60 8.95 -11.68
N THR A 196 -23.13 8.17 -12.67
CA THR A 196 -22.70 6.78 -12.47
C THR A 196 -21.49 6.70 -11.53
N THR A 197 -20.52 7.60 -11.71
CA THR A 197 -19.33 7.69 -10.84
C THR A 197 -19.70 8.06 -9.40
N VAL A 198 -20.61 9.02 -9.22
CA VAL A 198 -21.11 9.42 -7.88
C VAL A 198 -21.76 8.23 -7.17
N SER A 199 -22.56 7.44 -7.90
CA SER A 199 -23.17 6.22 -7.34
C SER A 199 -22.14 5.15 -6.99
N GLN A 200 -21.05 5.03 -7.76
CA GLN A 200 -19.95 4.11 -7.47
C GLN A 200 -19.15 4.54 -6.24
N ILE A 201 -18.99 5.84 -5.99
CA ILE A 201 -18.39 6.37 -4.76
C ILE A 201 -19.21 6.01 -3.52
N ASP A 202 -20.54 5.99 -3.62
CA ASP A 202 -21.42 5.59 -2.51
C ASP A 202 -21.29 4.10 -2.16
N SER A 203 -20.96 3.27 -3.14
CA SER A 203 -20.74 1.83 -2.93
C SER A 203 -19.40 1.49 -2.25
N LEU A 204 -18.53 2.48 -2.02
CA LEU A 204 -17.24 2.25 -1.36
C LEU A 204 -17.44 1.88 0.10
N PRO A 205 -16.71 0.89 0.65
CA PRO A 205 -16.84 0.51 2.03
C PRO A 205 -16.36 1.65 2.97
N GLU A 206 -17.01 1.78 4.13
CA GLU A 206 -16.64 2.77 5.16
C GLU A 206 -15.21 2.61 5.66
N SER A 207 -14.68 1.38 5.64
CA SER A 207 -13.28 1.08 5.96
C SER A 207 -12.28 1.71 4.98
N SER A 208 -12.72 2.04 3.77
CA SER A 208 -11.90 2.74 2.78
C SER A 208 -12.08 4.26 2.89
N LEU A 209 -13.33 4.76 2.88
CA LEU A 209 -13.61 6.19 2.93
C LEU A 209 -14.83 6.45 3.82
N GLY A 210 -14.69 7.27 4.87
CA GLY A 210 -15.80 7.62 5.74
C GLY A 210 -16.87 8.46 5.02
N ASP A 211 -18.10 8.44 5.52
CA ASP A 211 -19.26 9.06 4.84
C ASP A 211 -19.12 10.58 4.60
N ASN A 212 -18.46 11.29 5.51
CA ASN A 212 -18.14 12.71 5.33
C ASN A 212 -17.19 12.93 4.15
N ASP A 213 -16.16 12.09 4.04
CA ASP A 213 -15.19 12.16 2.95
C ASP A 213 -15.80 11.69 1.62
N LYS A 214 -16.70 10.69 1.63
CA LYS A 214 -17.50 10.32 0.45
C LYS A 214 -18.35 11.48 -0.02
N THR A 215 -19.02 12.17 0.89
CA THR A 215 -19.86 13.34 0.56
C THR A 215 -19.04 14.47 -0.04
N LEU A 216 -17.88 14.77 0.56
CA LEU A 216 -16.95 15.77 0.01
C LEU A 216 -16.42 15.37 -1.37
N LEU A 217 -16.02 14.10 -1.54
CA LEU A 217 -15.55 13.57 -2.82
C LEU A 217 -16.63 13.67 -3.90
N LYS A 218 -17.88 13.29 -3.60
CA LYS A 218 -19.02 13.47 -4.51
C LYS A 218 -19.20 14.92 -4.91
N GLY A 219 -19.07 15.85 -3.96
CA GLY A 219 -19.10 17.29 -4.23
C GLY A 219 -17.99 17.73 -5.19
N MET A 220 -16.74 17.33 -4.91
CA MET A 220 -15.59 17.65 -5.77
C MET A 220 -15.69 17.03 -7.16
N VAL A 221 -16.27 15.84 -7.27
CA VAL A 221 -16.54 15.14 -8.53
C VAL A 221 -17.66 15.83 -9.32
N ALA A 222 -18.77 16.17 -8.67
CA ALA A 222 -19.87 16.92 -9.29
C ALA A 222 -19.40 18.30 -9.78
N ASP A 223 -18.46 18.91 -9.06
CA ASP A 223 -17.82 20.16 -9.44
C ASP A 223 -17.10 20.09 -10.80
N LEU A 224 -16.68 18.89 -11.24
CA LEU A 224 -16.08 18.66 -12.55
C LEU A 224 -17.07 18.79 -13.71
N ALA A 225 -18.39 18.84 -13.45
CA ALA A 225 -19.40 19.20 -14.46
C ALA A 225 -19.34 20.67 -14.89
N GLU A 226 -18.41 21.46 -14.33
CA GLU A 226 -18.14 22.84 -14.70
C GLU A 226 -17.93 23.01 -16.23
N LYS A 227 -18.69 23.93 -16.84
CA LYS A 227 -18.65 24.16 -18.28
C LYS A 227 -17.39 24.90 -18.72
N ASP A 228 -16.89 25.82 -17.88
CA ASP A 228 -15.66 26.55 -18.16
C ASP A 228 -14.43 25.67 -17.95
N GLY A 229 -13.68 25.41 -19.03
CA GLY A 229 -12.51 24.51 -18.99
C GLY A 229 -11.39 24.96 -18.05
N LYS A 230 -11.18 26.26 -17.82
CA LYS A 230 -10.15 26.77 -16.89
C LYS A 230 -10.59 26.60 -15.44
N LYS A 231 -11.86 26.86 -15.14
CA LYS A 231 -12.44 26.61 -13.81
C LYS A 231 -12.49 25.13 -13.50
N ARG A 232 -12.88 24.30 -14.48
CA ARG A 232 -12.86 22.83 -14.38
C ARG A 232 -11.46 22.30 -14.08
N GLU A 233 -10.43 22.80 -14.78
CA GLU A 233 -9.03 22.44 -14.48
C GLU A 233 -8.64 22.80 -13.04
N THR A 234 -9.03 23.98 -12.56
CA THR A 234 -8.76 24.40 -11.17
C THR A 234 -9.44 23.46 -10.17
N LYS A 235 -10.68 23.05 -10.45
CA LYS A 235 -11.43 22.10 -9.62
C LYS A 235 -10.80 20.69 -9.65
N LEU A 236 -10.33 20.24 -10.82
CA LEU A 236 -9.60 18.97 -10.94
C LEU A 236 -8.28 19.00 -10.17
N LYS A 237 -7.49 20.07 -10.28
CA LYS A 237 -6.26 20.25 -9.48
C LYS A 237 -6.55 20.22 -7.98
N LYS A 238 -7.65 20.83 -7.54
CA LYS A 238 -8.11 20.76 -6.14
C LYS A 238 -8.49 19.34 -5.73
N LEU A 239 -9.23 18.61 -6.57
CA LEU A 239 -9.60 17.22 -6.32
C LEU A 239 -8.36 16.31 -6.22
N LEU A 240 -7.44 16.41 -7.18
CA LEU A 240 -6.18 15.64 -7.18
C LEU A 240 -5.29 16.03 -5.98
N GLY A 241 -5.24 17.31 -5.62
CA GLY A 241 -4.54 17.80 -4.44
C GLY A 241 -5.19 17.32 -3.14
N TRP A 242 -6.51 17.20 -3.08
CA TRP A 242 -7.19 16.63 -1.93
C TRP A 242 -6.92 15.13 -1.81
N LEU A 243 -6.98 14.38 -2.93
CA LEU A 243 -6.66 12.95 -2.96
C LEU A 243 -5.22 12.65 -2.54
N SER A 244 -4.27 13.54 -2.83
CA SER A 244 -2.88 13.37 -2.39
C SER A 244 -2.75 13.38 -0.85
N THR A 245 -3.70 14.01 -0.15
CA THR A 245 -3.76 14.03 1.32
C THR A 245 -4.46 12.82 1.95
N LYS A 246 -5.14 11.98 1.16
CA LYS A 246 -5.90 10.81 1.63
C LYS A 246 -5.12 9.50 1.50
N GLY A 247 -5.41 8.50 2.35
CA GLY A 247 -4.72 7.20 2.37
C GLY A 247 -4.66 6.48 1.01
N THR A 248 -3.67 5.59 0.83
CA THR A 248 -3.41 4.93 -0.47
C THR A 248 -4.56 4.04 -0.93
N ASP A 249 -5.25 3.41 0.03
CA ASP A 249 -6.44 2.59 -0.24
C ASP A 249 -7.58 3.45 -0.85
N VAL A 250 -7.76 4.70 -0.38
CA VAL A 250 -8.72 5.66 -0.96
C VAL A 250 -8.32 6.00 -2.39
N PHE A 251 -7.04 6.28 -2.61
CA PHE A 251 -6.55 6.70 -3.91
C PHE A 251 -6.73 5.60 -4.98
N ILE A 252 -6.36 4.35 -4.66
CA ILE A 252 -6.53 3.19 -5.57
C ILE A 252 -7.98 3.01 -5.96
N VAL A 253 -8.89 3.14 -4.98
CA VAL A 253 -10.32 2.92 -5.19
C VAL A 253 -10.96 4.04 -5.99
N VAL A 254 -10.61 5.30 -5.73
CA VAL A 254 -11.32 6.46 -6.29
C VAL A 254 -10.78 6.89 -7.65
N MET A 255 -9.47 6.76 -7.89
CA MET A 255 -8.81 7.28 -9.08
C MET A 255 -9.37 6.74 -10.42
N PRO A 256 -9.70 5.44 -10.57
CA PRO A 256 -10.27 4.92 -11.81
C PRO A 256 -11.56 5.63 -12.24
N TYR A 257 -12.38 6.06 -11.28
CA TYR A 257 -13.63 6.75 -11.57
C TYR A 257 -13.41 8.20 -12.01
N ILE A 258 -12.41 8.87 -11.41
CA ILE A 258 -12.03 10.23 -11.82
C ILE A 258 -11.47 10.23 -13.24
N LEU A 259 -10.69 9.20 -13.60
CA LEU A 259 -10.20 9.02 -14.97
C LEU A 259 -11.34 8.88 -15.97
N LYS A 260 -12.38 8.09 -15.68
CA LYS A 260 -13.56 7.98 -16.54
C LYS A 260 -14.25 9.32 -16.76
N ILE A 261 -14.35 10.16 -15.73
CA ILE A 261 -14.93 11.50 -15.88
C ILE A 261 -14.05 12.39 -16.75
N ILE A 262 -12.72 12.30 -16.59
CA ILE A 262 -11.79 13.04 -17.44
C ILE A 262 -11.96 12.60 -18.90
N GLU A 263 -12.01 11.30 -19.16
CA GLU A 263 -12.21 10.74 -20.50
C GLU A 263 -13.55 11.18 -21.12
N SER A 264 -14.65 11.05 -20.37
CA SER A 264 -15.99 11.39 -20.85
C SER A 264 -16.15 12.88 -21.15
N GLN A 265 -15.48 13.75 -20.38
CA GLN A 265 -15.45 15.22 -20.57
C GLN A 265 -14.61 15.66 -21.77
N MET A 266 -13.82 14.75 -22.36
CA MET A 266 -12.84 15.05 -23.40
C MET A 266 -13.16 14.45 -24.76
N GLY A 267 -14.31 13.77 -24.89
CA GLY A 267 -14.84 13.34 -26.18
C GLY A 267 -14.18 12.09 -26.73
N LYS A 268 -13.87 11.11 -25.87
CA LYS A 268 -13.56 9.74 -26.26
C LYS A 268 -14.55 8.77 -25.64
#